data_AF-A0A7J6N4E8-F1
#
_entry.id   AF-A0A7J6N4E8-F1
#
_cell.length_a   1.000
_cell.length_b   1.000
_cell.length_c   1.000
_cell.angle_alpha   90.00
_cell.angle_beta   90.00
_cell.angle_gamma   90.00
#
_symmetry.space_group_name_H-M   'P 1'
#
loop_
_entity.id
_entity.type
_entity.pdbx_description
1 polymer ?
#
loop_
_entity_poly.entity_id
_entity_poly.type
_entity_poly.pdbx_seq_one_letter_code
_entity_poly.pdbx_strand_id
1 'polypeptide(L)'
;FVKQQGWKEFRKAELQLLRSILEDDGSRCIVSCGGGIVELPQAVSILAQQRYVVWLRMDEDDVVAANTGPDGKPAYGEPVEHVYGRRRDKFAEASHYEIHLPRRPAAVDLLPGHVASCRSMAVSLLEAWLKRVDLLGNDGRPPLPGKYSTFTCLTLPSYDVVKGRDADLEGSSAVEVRLDLLKDPADSVRQLQFASIAAGELPIIATLRSASEGGKFDESDERYWDLIQQ
;
A
#
# COMPACT_ATOMS: atom_id res chain seq x y z
N PHE A 1 -10.60 11.56 -27.19
CA PHE A 1 -10.16 10.23 -27.66
C PHE A 1 -11.29 9.19 -27.62
N VAL A 2 -11.74 8.71 -26.45
CA VAL A 2 -12.74 7.61 -26.35
C VAL A 2 -14.04 7.89 -27.14
N LYS A 3 -14.61 9.10 -27.04
CA LYS A 3 -15.81 9.48 -27.82
C LYS A 3 -15.63 9.38 -29.35
N GLN A 4 -14.39 9.44 -29.84
CA GLN A 4 -14.07 9.45 -31.27
C GLN A 4 -13.55 8.11 -31.78
N GLN A 5 -12.75 7.38 -30.99
CA GLN A 5 -12.08 6.15 -31.41
C GLN A 5 -12.46 4.90 -30.60
N GLY A 6 -13.31 5.05 -29.58
CA GLY A 6 -13.76 3.97 -28.73
C GLY A 6 -12.73 3.50 -27.70
N TRP A 7 -13.18 2.62 -26.81
CA TRP A 7 -12.38 2.07 -25.72
C TRP A 7 -11.25 1.15 -26.19
N LYS A 8 -11.46 0.40 -27.27
CA LYS A 8 -10.47 -0.52 -27.82
C LYS A 8 -9.21 0.20 -28.28
N GLU A 9 -9.35 1.28 -29.04
CA GLU A 9 -8.21 2.06 -29.51
C GLU A 9 -7.57 2.87 -28.37
N PHE A 10 -8.38 3.36 -27.41
CA PHE A 10 -7.84 4.00 -26.21
C PHE A 10 -6.91 3.06 -25.43
N ARG A 11 -7.33 1.80 -25.23
CA ARG A 11 -6.52 0.77 -24.56
C ARG A 11 -5.23 0.45 -25.29
N LYS A 12 -5.25 0.38 -26.63
CA LYS A 12 -4.02 0.21 -27.42
C LYS A 12 -3.07 1.39 -27.25
N ALA A 13 -3.59 2.62 -27.30
CA ALA A 13 -2.80 3.83 -27.10
C ALA A 13 -2.21 3.89 -25.68
N GLU A 14 -2.97 3.49 -24.66
CA GLU A 14 -2.54 3.40 -23.27
C GLU A 14 -1.35 2.42 -23.12
N LEU A 15 -1.42 1.24 -23.74
CA LEU A 15 -0.32 0.26 -23.75
C LEU A 15 0.92 0.77 -24.50
N GLN A 16 0.72 1.43 -25.64
CA GLN A 16 1.83 1.99 -26.41
C GLN A 16 2.56 3.09 -25.61
N LEU A 17 1.81 3.96 -24.93
CA LEU A 17 2.38 4.99 -24.07
C LEU A 17 3.18 4.36 -22.91
N LEU A 18 2.62 3.34 -22.24
CA LEU A 18 3.34 2.62 -21.19
C LEU A 18 4.69 2.09 -21.67
N ARG A 19 4.73 1.45 -22.85
CA ARG A 19 6.00 0.97 -23.45
C ARG A 19 6.98 2.09 -23.72
N SER A 20 6.52 3.18 -24.34
CA SER A 20 7.40 4.32 -24.65
C SER A 20 8.00 4.97 -23.41
N ILE A 21 7.29 4.98 -22.29
CA ILE A 21 7.80 5.50 -21.01
C ILE A 21 8.88 4.56 -20.45
N LEU A 22 8.67 3.24 -20.53
CA LEU A 22 9.61 2.25 -20.00
C LEU A 22 10.86 2.05 -20.88
N GLU A 23 10.78 2.36 -22.17
CA GLU A 23 11.92 2.36 -23.10
C GLU A 23 12.82 3.60 -22.95
N ASP A 24 12.36 4.64 -22.25
CA ASP A 24 13.16 5.83 -21.96
C ASP A 24 14.10 5.57 -20.76
N ASP A 25 15.24 4.96 -21.06
CA ASP A 25 16.34 4.60 -20.14
C ASP A 25 16.87 5.77 -19.27
N GLY A 26 16.51 7.02 -19.58
CA GLY A 26 16.93 8.21 -18.84
C GLY A 26 15.93 8.70 -17.78
N SER A 27 14.70 8.16 -17.73
CA SER A 27 13.61 8.76 -16.97
C SER A 27 13.51 8.24 -15.53
N ARG A 28 14.07 9.00 -14.57
CA ARG A 28 13.72 8.88 -13.14
C ARG A 28 12.33 9.47 -12.90
N CYS A 29 11.28 8.75 -13.28
CA CYS A 29 9.91 9.23 -13.18
C CYS A 29 9.01 8.34 -12.30
N ILE A 30 7.96 8.95 -11.77
CA ILE A 30 6.85 8.24 -11.12
C ILE A 30 5.69 8.24 -12.12
N VAL A 31 5.20 7.05 -12.47
CA VAL A 31 4.11 6.88 -13.44
C VAL A 31 2.80 6.58 -12.72
N SER A 32 1.90 7.57 -12.67
CA SER A 32 0.54 7.35 -12.20
C SER A 32 -0.31 6.74 -13.31
N CYS A 33 -0.53 5.43 -13.27
CA CYS A 33 -1.31 4.72 -14.28
C CYS A 33 -2.82 5.01 -14.21
N GLY A 34 -3.51 4.86 -15.33
CA GLY A 34 -4.97 4.86 -15.37
C GLY A 34 -5.53 3.60 -14.72
N GLY A 35 -6.62 3.72 -13.95
CA GLY A 35 -7.19 2.58 -13.21
C GLY A 35 -7.75 1.44 -14.08
N GLY A 36 -7.76 1.59 -15.40
CA GLY A 36 -8.18 0.55 -16.34
C GLY A 36 -7.01 -0.14 -17.08
N ILE A 37 -5.76 0.27 -16.83
CA ILE A 37 -4.58 -0.32 -17.46
C ILE A 37 -4.53 -1.84 -17.26
N VAL A 38 -4.94 -2.30 -16.08
CA VAL A 38 -4.96 -3.71 -15.67
C VAL A 38 -5.98 -4.56 -16.44
N GLU A 39 -6.86 -3.96 -17.23
CA GLU A 39 -7.76 -4.73 -18.10
C GLU A 39 -7.07 -5.35 -19.30
N LEU A 40 -5.86 -4.89 -19.63
CA LEU A 40 -5.02 -5.46 -20.67
C LEU A 40 -4.01 -6.44 -20.04
N PRO A 41 -4.11 -7.75 -20.32
CA PRO A 41 -3.16 -8.73 -19.79
C PRO A 41 -1.70 -8.41 -20.14
N GLN A 42 -1.49 -7.82 -21.32
CA GLN A 42 -0.16 -7.37 -21.77
C GLN A 42 0.41 -6.26 -20.88
N ALA A 43 -0.43 -5.34 -20.42
CA ALA A 43 0.02 -4.28 -19.52
C ALA A 43 0.30 -4.84 -18.11
N VAL A 44 -0.55 -5.74 -17.61
CA VAL A 44 -0.33 -6.45 -16.34
C VAL A 44 1.02 -7.17 -16.37
N SER A 45 1.30 -7.94 -17.42
CA SER A 45 2.58 -8.65 -17.57
C SER A 45 3.79 -7.70 -17.65
N ILE A 46 3.67 -6.53 -18.28
CA ILE A 46 4.76 -5.54 -18.34
C ILE A 46 5.00 -4.94 -16.95
N LEU A 47 3.93 -4.59 -16.23
CA LEU A 47 4.00 -4.01 -14.89
C LEU A 47 4.60 -5.01 -13.88
N ALA A 48 4.17 -6.27 -13.92
CA ALA A 48 4.70 -7.33 -13.07
C ALA A 48 6.20 -7.62 -13.28
N GLN A 49 6.80 -7.15 -14.38
CA GLN A 49 8.25 -7.25 -14.61
C GLN A 49 9.04 -6.05 -14.06
N GLN A 50 8.36 -4.98 -13.65
CA GLN A 50 9.01 -3.79 -13.10
C GLN A 50 9.33 -3.97 -11.62
N ARG A 51 10.49 -3.47 -11.18
CA ARG A 51 10.94 -3.60 -9.79
C ARG A 51 10.01 -2.92 -8.78
N TYR A 52 9.39 -1.81 -9.15
CA TYR A 52 8.55 -1.00 -8.27
C TYR A 52 7.19 -0.74 -8.91
N VAL A 53 6.20 -1.55 -8.53
CA VAL A 53 4.79 -1.29 -8.84
C VAL A 53 3.99 -1.28 -7.55
N VAL A 54 3.35 -0.15 -7.29
CA VAL A 54 2.60 0.10 -6.05
C VAL A 54 1.13 0.20 -6.36
N TRP A 55 0.33 -0.64 -5.71
CA TRP A 55 -1.12 -0.51 -5.70
C TRP A 55 -1.57 0.38 -4.54
N LEU A 56 -2.12 1.55 -4.88
CA LEU A 56 -2.83 2.38 -3.91
C LEU A 56 -4.23 1.78 -3.68
N ARG A 57 -4.36 0.99 -2.62
CA ARG A 57 -5.56 0.21 -2.32
C ARG A 57 -6.52 1.01 -1.45
N MET A 58 -7.75 1.17 -1.94
CA MET A 58 -8.88 1.69 -1.16
C MET A 58 -9.81 0.53 -0.81
N ASP A 59 -10.54 0.66 0.30
CA ASP A 59 -11.64 -0.27 0.59
C ASP A 59 -12.73 -0.17 -0.49
N GLU A 60 -13.45 -1.26 -0.73
CA GLU A 60 -14.42 -1.35 -1.83
C GLU A 60 -15.52 -0.28 -1.73
N ASP A 61 -16.09 -0.10 -0.54
CA ASP A 61 -17.08 0.95 -0.26
C ASP A 61 -16.51 2.35 -0.57
N ASP A 62 -15.23 2.55 -0.27
CA ASP A 62 -14.51 3.78 -0.58
C ASP A 62 -14.25 3.95 -2.08
N VAL A 63 -14.03 2.89 -2.84
CA VAL A 63 -13.94 2.97 -4.30
C VAL A 63 -15.29 3.34 -4.90
N VAL A 64 -16.36 2.68 -4.45
CA VAL A 64 -17.72 2.93 -4.92
C VAL A 64 -18.11 4.37 -4.67
N ALA A 65 -18.05 4.82 -3.41
CA ALA A 65 -18.45 6.17 -3.04
C ALA A 65 -17.59 7.27 -3.70
N ALA A 66 -16.35 6.97 -4.10
CA ALA A 66 -15.50 7.93 -4.81
C ALA A 66 -15.86 8.07 -6.30
N ASN A 67 -16.51 7.06 -6.89
CA ASN A 67 -16.82 7.04 -8.32
C ASN A 67 -18.31 7.24 -8.63
N THR A 68 -19.19 7.21 -7.62
CA THR A 68 -20.64 7.47 -7.77
C THR A 68 -21.07 8.92 -7.48
N GLY A 69 -20.14 9.77 -7.02
CA GLY A 69 -20.41 11.18 -6.71
C GLY A 69 -20.59 12.10 -7.94
N PRO A 70 -20.97 13.38 -7.72
CA PRO A 70 -21.20 14.37 -8.79
C PRO A 70 -19.95 14.69 -9.63
N ASP A 71 -18.76 14.50 -9.07
CA ASP A 71 -17.46 14.61 -9.76
C ASP A 71 -16.94 13.25 -10.28
N GLY A 72 -17.81 12.24 -10.29
CA GLY A 72 -17.49 10.87 -10.67
C GLY A 72 -16.95 10.78 -12.10
N LYS A 73 -16.04 9.83 -12.30
CA LYS A 73 -15.49 9.50 -13.63
C LYS A 73 -16.64 9.11 -14.58
N PRO A 74 -16.44 9.26 -15.91
CA PRO A 74 -17.47 8.88 -16.89
C PRO A 74 -18.05 7.51 -16.57
N ALA A 75 -19.37 7.41 -16.50
CA ALA A 75 -20.06 6.18 -16.12
C ALA A 75 -19.47 4.98 -16.87
N TYR A 76 -19.02 3.97 -16.12
CA TYR A 76 -18.38 2.77 -16.66
C TYR A 76 -19.30 1.95 -17.58
N GLY A 77 -20.57 2.36 -17.73
CA GLY A 77 -21.61 1.61 -18.44
C GLY A 77 -22.12 0.40 -17.64
N GLU A 78 -21.46 0.09 -16.52
CA GLU A 78 -21.76 -0.99 -15.58
C GLU A 78 -21.49 -0.50 -14.13
N PRO A 79 -22.00 -1.20 -13.09
CA PRO A 79 -21.77 -0.84 -11.68
C PRO A 79 -20.29 -0.82 -11.30
N VAL A 80 -19.88 0.15 -10.48
CA VAL A 80 -18.46 0.35 -10.06
C VAL A 80 -17.93 -0.86 -9.32
N GLU A 81 -18.78 -1.49 -8.51
CA GLU A 81 -18.55 -2.71 -7.75
C GLU A 81 -18.08 -3.84 -8.68
N HIS A 82 -18.78 -4.03 -9.80
CA HIS A 82 -18.43 -5.07 -10.78
C HIS A 82 -17.10 -4.78 -11.48
N VAL A 83 -16.85 -3.50 -11.81
CA VAL A 83 -15.58 -3.07 -12.40
C VAL A 83 -14.42 -3.29 -11.43
N TYR A 84 -14.60 -2.89 -10.16
CA TYR A 84 -13.56 -3.02 -9.15
C TYR A 84 -13.30 -4.49 -8.84
N GLY A 85 -14.35 -5.29 -8.61
CA GLY A 85 -14.23 -6.72 -8.33
C GLY A 85 -13.42 -7.48 -9.39
N ARG A 86 -13.62 -7.20 -10.69
CA ARG A 86 -12.82 -7.85 -11.75
C ARG A 86 -11.40 -7.34 -11.89
N ARG A 87 -11.12 -6.13 -11.40
CA ARG A 87 -9.79 -5.48 -11.52
C ARG A 87 -8.94 -5.72 -10.28
N ARG A 88 -9.54 -5.99 -9.12
CA ARG A 88 -8.85 -6.21 -7.84
C ARG A 88 -7.71 -7.21 -7.96
N ASP A 89 -8.01 -8.42 -8.41
CA ASP A 89 -7.00 -9.48 -8.50
C ASP A 89 -5.92 -9.16 -9.55
N LYS A 90 -6.27 -8.35 -10.57
CA LYS A 90 -5.32 -7.89 -11.58
C LYS A 90 -4.41 -6.76 -11.09
N PHE A 91 -4.88 -5.95 -10.15
CA PHE A 91 -4.01 -4.98 -9.46
C PHE A 91 -3.00 -5.71 -8.59
N ALA A 92 -3.44 -6.75 -7.87
CA ALA A 92 -2.55 -7.62 -7.10
C ALA A 92 -1.52 -8.32 -8.02
N GLU A 93 -1.95 -8.89 -9.14
CA GLU A 93 -1.05 -9.53 -10.12
C GLU A 93 -0.02 -8.56 -10.70
N ALA A 94 -0.41 -7.29 -10.94
CA ALA A 94 0.47 -6.29 -11.53
C ALA A 94 1.47 -5.67 -10.53
N SER A 95 1.25 -5.82 -9.22
CA SER A 95 1.90 -5.01 -8.19
C SER A 95 2.80 -5.84 -7.26
N HIS A 96 3.84 -5.22 -6.75
CA HIS A 96 4.77 -5.83 -5.78
C HIS A 96 4.57 -5.27 -4.37
N TYR A 97 3.90 -4.13 -4.26
CA TYR A 97 3.66 -3.43 -3.00
C TYR A 97 2.21 -2.94 -2.96
N GLU A 98 1.60 -3.02 -1.79
CA GLU A 98 0.32 -2.38 -1.50
C GLU A 98 0.51 -1.22 -0.53
N ILE A 99 -0.16 -0.10 -0.81
CA ILE A 99 -0.37 0.97 0.16
C ILE A 99 -1.87 1.11 0.34
N HIS A 100 -2.35 0.64 1.49
CA HIS A 100 -3.74 0.78 1.91
C HIS A 100 -3.97 2.22 2.33
N LEU A 101 -4.81 2.91 1.58
CA LEU A 101 -5.20 4.28 1.88
C LEU A 101 -6.09 4.30 3.14
N PRO A 102 -6.08 5.41 3.92
CA PRO A 102 -6.92 5.55 5.09
C PRO A 102 -8.39 5.40 4.72
N ARG A 103 -9.14 4.64 5.54
CA ARG A 103 -10.60 4.53 5.40
C ARG A 103 -11.23 5.91 5.51
N ARG A 104 -12.26 6.18 4.70
CA ARG A 104 -13.15 7.28 5.04
C ARG A 104 -13.97 6.90 6.27
N PRO A 105 -14.08 7.76 7.29
CA PRO A 105 -14.94 7.46 8.41
C PRO A 105 -16.40 7.48 7.95
N ALA A 106 -17.14 6.44 8.31
CA ALA A 106 -18.55 6.25 7.95
C ALA A 106 -19.49 7.37 8.43
N ALA A 107 -19.05 8.21 9.37
CA ALA A 107 -19.88 9.19 10.08
C ALA A 107 -19.52 10.67 9.80
N VAL A 108 -18.61 10.97 8.86
CA VAL A 108 -18.21 12.37 8.62
C VAL A 108 -18.42 12.72 7.16
N ASP A 109 -19.58 13.32 6.90
CA ASP A 109 -19.80 14.17 5.74
C ASP A 109 -18.58 15.07 5.52
N LEU A 110 -17.97 14.96 4.34
CA LEU A 110 -17.41 16.05 3.51
C LEU A 110 -16.89 17.31 4.24
N LEU A 111 -16.18 17.19 5.36
CA LEU A 111 -15.44 18.32 5.91
C LEU A 111 -14.17 18.46 5.05
N PRO A 112 -13.91 19.62 4.41
CA PRO A 112 -12.74 19.84 3.56
C PRO A 112 -11.40 19.49 4.26
N GLY A 113 -11.35 19.63 5.59
CA GLY A 113 -10.20 19.25 6.41
C GLY A 113 -9.94 17.74 6.51
N HIS A 114 -10.97 16.90 6.35
CA HIS A 114 -10.82 15.45 6.42
C HIS A 114 -10.25 14.86 5.13
N VAL A 115 -10.69 15.35 3.97
CA VAL A 115 -10.08 14.99 2.67
C VAL A 115 -8.61 15.43 2.63
N ALA A 116 -8.31 16.62 3.16
CA ALA A 116 -6.93 17.08 3.33
C ALA A 116 -6.13 16.17 4.28
N SER A 117 -6.76 15.66 5.35
CA SER A 117 -6.14 14.73 6.29
C SER A 117 -5.86 13.34 5.67
N CYS A 118 -6.82 12.75 4.95
CA CYS A 118 -6.63 11.49 4.22
C CYS A 118 -5.57 11.63 3.13
N ARG A 119 -5.57 12.75 2.39
CA ARG A 119 -4.55 13.04 1.38
C ARG A 119 -3.18 13.21 2.01
N SER A 120 -3.08 13.95 3.12
CA SER A 120 -1.83 14.11 3.86
C SER A 120 -1.31 12.77 4.37
N MET A 121 -2.18 11.91 4.88
CA MET A 121 -1.80 10.58 5.34
C MET A 121 -1.36 9.67 4.19
N ALA A 122 -2.07 9.68 3.05
CA ALA A 122 -1.67 8.94 1.85
C ALA A 122 -0.28 9.36 1.35
N VAL A 123 0.01 10.67 1.39
CA VAL A 123 1.35 11.19 1.06
C VAL A 123 2.38 10.70 2.08
N SER A 124 2.11 10.79 3.38
CA SER A 124 3.03 10.28 4.41
C SER A 124 3.30 8.78 4.28
N LEU A 125 2.29 7.99 3.90
CA LEU A 125 2.46 6.56 3.63
C LEU A 125 3.37 6.31 2.43
N LEU A 126 3.17 7.04 1.34
CA LEU A 126 4.01 6.94 0.15
C LEU A 126 5.45 7.40 0.44
N GLU A 127 5.63 8.50 1.18
CA GLU A 127 6.95 8.97 1.61
C GLU A 127 7.65 7.94 2.52
N ALA A 128 6.93 7.37 3.48
CA ALA A 128 7.45 6.33 4.36
C ALA A 128 7.85 5.06 3.58
N TRP A 129 7.09 4.69 2.55
CA TRP A 129 7.43 3.59 1.65
C TRP A 129 8.65 3.91 0.79
N LEU A 130 8.71 5.09 0.16
CA LEU A 130 9.85 5.52 -0.66
C LEU A 130 11.16 5.52 0.13
N LYS A 131 11.14 6.06 1.36
CA LYS A 131 12.30 6.02 2.25
C LYS A 131 12.77 4.61 2.55
N ARG A 132 11.84 3.66 2.73
CA ARG A 132 12.17 2.25 2.99
C ARG A 132 12.76 1.57 1.78
N VAL A 133 12.18 1.81 0.61
CA VAL A 133 12.74 1.28 -0.66
C VAL A 133 14.18 1.78 -0.85
N ASP A 134 14.45 3.05 -0.54
CA ASP A 134 15.80 3.62 -0.61
C ASP A 134 16.74 3.00 0.45
N LEU A 135 16.23 2.74 1.66
CA LEU A 135 16.98 2.09 2.74
C LEU A 135 17.37 0.64 2.43
N LEU A 136 16.58 -0.10 1.63
CA LEU A 136 16.80 -1.52 1.36
C LEU A 136 17.95 -1.79 0.37
N GLY A 137 18.65 -0.76 -0.13
CA GLY A 137 19.77 -0.94 -1.04
C GLY A 137 19.42 -1.74 -2.30
N ASN A 138 20.44 -2.22 -3.01
CA ASN A 138 20.21 -3.04 -4.22
C ASN A 138 19.94 -4.51 -3.91
N ASP A 139 20.32 -5.00 -2.73
CA ASP A 139 20.15 -6.39 -2.30
C ASP A 139 18.91 -6.62 -1.41
N GLY A 140 18.10 -5.58 -1.18
CA GLY A 140 16.85 -5.68 -0.44
C GLY A 140 17.03 -5.78 1.08
N ARG A 141 18.18 -5.35 1.61
CA ARG A 141 18.52 -5.49 3.03
C ARG A 141 18.74 -4.13 3.68
N PRO A 142 18.16 -3.88 4.87
CA PRO A 142 18.46 -2.64 5.59
C PRO A 142 19.92 -2.63 6.04
N PRO A 143 20.54 -1.45 6.19
CA PRO A 143 21.89 -1.34 6.69
C PRO A 143 22.01 -1.95 8.09
N LEU A 144 22.96 -2.87 8.27
CA LEU A 144 23.24 -3.45 9.58
C LEU A 144 24.05 -2.45 10.43
N PRO A 145 23.68 -2.22 11.70
CA PRO A 145 24.46 -1.36 12.58
C PRO A 145 25.88 -1.92 12.77
N GLY A 146 26.90 -1.07 12.71
CA GLY A 146 28.30 -1.49 12.77
C GLY A 146 28.82 -1.89 14.17
N LYS A 147 27.98 -1.85 15.22
CA LYS A 147 28.33 -2.16 16.62
C LYS A 147 27.13 -2.77 17.35
N TYR A 148 26.99 -2.51 18.66
CA TYR A 148 25.80 -2.85 19.45
C TYR A 148 24.55 -2.27 18.81
N SER A 149 23.53 -3.11 18.61
CA SER A 149 22.23 -2.74 18.09
C SER A 149 21.13 -3.15 19.06
N THR A 150 20.07 -2.38 19.04
CA THR A 150 18.86 -2.62 19.83
C THR A 150 17.65 -2.42 18.94
N PHE A 151 16.52 -3.02 19.32
CA PHE A 151 15.24 -2.68 18.73
C PHE A 151 14.23 -2.45 19.84
N THR A 152 13.31 -1.50 19.61
CA THR A 152 12.20 -1.25 20.53
C THR A 152 11.00 -2.05 20.09
N CYS A 153 10.48 -2.88 21.00
CA CYS A 153 9.26 -3.65 20.78
C CYS A 153 8.03 -2.79 21.09
N LEU A 154 7.31 -2.40 20.04
CA LEU A 154 6.00 -1.78 20.19
C LEU A 154 4.96 -2.88 20.41
N THR A 155 4.42 -2.97 21.62
CA THR A 155 3.41 -3.98 22.01
C THR A 155 2.00 -3.38 21.98
N LEU A 156 1.68 -2.61 20.94
CA LEU A 156 0.42 -1.87 20.86
C LEU A 156 -0.68 -2.72 20.22
N PRO A 157 -1.93 -2.59 20.69
CA PRO A 157 -3.08 -3.27 20.07
C PRO A 157 -3.52 -2.61 18.74
N SER A 158 -3.11 -1.37 18.48
CA SER A 158 -3.30 -0.61 17.23
C SER A 158 -2.26 0.51 17.14
N TYR A 159 -1.89 0.86 15.91
CA TYR A 159 -0.90 1.85 15.51
C TYR A 159 -1.53 3.10 14.87
N ASP A 160 -2.86 3.23 14.88
CA ASP A 160 -3.56 4.35 14.24
C ASP A 160 -3.23 5.73 14.87
N VAL A 161 -2.71 5.73 16.10
CA VAL A 161 -2.49 6.90 16.97
C VAL A 161 -1.01 7.17 17.28
N VAL A 162 -0.06 6.59 16.54
CA VAL A 162 1.38 6.58 16.94
C VAL A 162 2.09 7.91 16.63
N LYS A 163 1.38 8.98 16.30
CA LYS A 163 1.98 10.31 16.19
C LYS A 163 2.54 10.74 17.55
N GLY A 164 3.80 11.20 17.57
CA GLY A 164 4.43 11.82 18.75
C GLY A 164 5.10 10.84 19.72
N ARG A 165 5.47 9.64 19.26
CA ARG A 165 6.22 8.66 20.06
C ARG A 165 7.72 8.62 19.77
N ASP A 166 8.25 9.70 19.21
CA ASP A 166 9.65 9.78 18.79
C ASP A 166 10.62 9.53 19.97
N ALA A 167 10.23 9.96 21.17
CA ALA A 167 10.99 9.72 22.40
C ALA A 167 11.07 8.24 22.80
N ASP A 168 10.03 7.44 22.52
CA ASP A 168 10.01 6.00 22.83
C ASP A 168 11.00 5.23 21.95
N LEU A 169 11.38 5.81 20.80
CA LEU A 169 12.25 5.18 19.81
C LEU A 169 13.70 5.65 19.89
N GLU A 170 14.00 6.60 20.78
CA GLU A 170 15.34 7.17 20.94
C GLU A 170 16.37 6.06 21.25
N GLY A 171 17.47 6.04 20.50
CA GLY A 171 18.54 5.05 20.65
C GLY A 171 18.24 3.66 20.07
N SER A 172 17.07 3.46 19.44
CA SER A 172 16.73 2.21 18.76
C SER A 172 17.41 2.11 17.40
N SER A 173 17.87 0.93 17.02
CA SER A 173 18.37 0.63 15.67
C SER A 173 17.29 0.08 14.74
N ALA A 174 16.18 -0.42 15.30
CA ALA A 174 15.00 -0.89 14.57
C ALA A 174 13.77 -0.85 15.49
N VAL A 175 12.59 -1.07 14.92
CA VAL A 175 11.32 -1.14 15.65
C VAL A 175 10.68 -2.50 15.41
N GLU A 176 10.41 -3.27 16.46
CA GLU A 176 9.62 -4.49 16.35
C GLU A 176 8.13 -4.16 16.48
N VAL A 177 7.35 -4.63 15.51
CA VAL A 177 5.89 -4.59 15.51
C VAL A 177 5.37 -6.00 15.76
N ARG A 178 4.69 -6.20 16.88
CA ARG A 178 4.12 -7.50 17.28
C ARG A 178 2.74 -7.69 16.66
N LEU A 179 2.70 -8.35 15.51
CA LEU A 179 1.48 -8.63 14.77
C LEU A 179 0.50 -9.50 15.57
N ASP A 180 1.01 -10.40 16.39
CA ASP A 180 0.19 -11.25 17.27
C ASP A 180 -0.53 -10.46 18.38
N LEU A 181 -0.10 -9.24 18.68
CA LEU A 181 -0.72 -8.38 19.69
C LEU A 181 -1.76 -7.41 19.13
N LEU A 182 -1.94 -7.37 17.81
CA LEU A 182 -2.94 -6.53 17.15
C LEU A 182 -4.36 -6.93 17.56
N LYS A 183 -5.22 -5.93 17.75
CA LYS A 183 -6.64 -6.15 18.03
C LYS A 183 -7.35 -6.85 16.88
N ASP A 184 -6.98 -6.50 15.65
CA ASP A 184 -7.52 -7.10 14.42
C ASP A 184 -6.36 -7.57 13.52
N PRO A 185 -6.05 -8.87 13.52
CA PRO A 185 -4.98 -9.43 12.67
C PRO A 185 -5.23 -9.22 11.18
N ALA A 186 -6.48 -9.09 10.73
CA ALA A 186 -6.80 -8.88 9.32
C ALA A 186 -6.41 -7.48 8.82
N ASP A 187 -6.11 -6.55 9.72
CA ASP A 187 -5.70 -5.18 9.42
C ASP A 187 -4.17 -4.98 9.48
N SER A 188 -3.39 -6.07 9.61
CA SER A 188 -1.94 -6.05 9.81
C SER A 188 -1.16 -5.15 8.85
N VAL A 189 -1.51 -5.13 7.56
CA VAL A 189 -0.85 -4.28 6.55
C VAL A 189 -1.03 -2.79 6.87
N ARG A 190 -2.25 -2.36 7.21
CA ARG A 190 -2.51 -0.97 7.63
C ARG A 190 -1.75 -0.63 8.90
N GLN A 191 -1.74 -1.56 9.86
CA GLN A 191 -1.03 -1.37 11.13
C GLN A 191 0.49 -1.25 10.93
N LEU A 192 1.09 -2.05 10.04
CA LEU A 192 2.49 -1.93 9.63
C LEU A 192 2.78 -0.61 8.90
N GLN A 193 1.86 -0.16 8.06
CA GLN A 193 1.94 1.13 7.38
C GLN A 193 1.91 2.31 8.37
N PHE A 194 1.05 2.28 9.40
CA PHE A 194 1.04 3.31 10.43
C PHE A 194 2.26 3.24 11.35
N ALA A 195 2.68 2.04 11.73
CA ALA A 195 3.94 1.84 12.43
C ALA A 195 5.14 2.37 11.62
N SER A 196 5.08 2.27 10.28
CA SER A 196 6.10 2.78 9.37
C SER A 196 6.23 4.30 9.40
N ILE A 197 5.11 5.01 9.53
CA ILE A 197 5.14 6.47 9.71
C ILE A 197 5.80 6.82 11.05
N ALA A 198 5.42 6.12 12.12
CA ALA A 198 5.95 6.38 13.45
C ALA A 198 7.44 6.01 13.62
N ALA A 199 7.88 4.93 12.99
CA ALA A 199 9.27 4.49 13.02
C ALA A 199 10.20 5.44 12.24
N GLY A 200 9.66 6.33 11.40
CA GLY A 200 10.45 7.22 10.57
C GLY A 200 11.37 6.44 9.63
N GLU A 201 12.68 6.62 9.82
CA GLU A 201 13.75 5.97 9.03
C GLU A 201 14.24 4.65 9.65
N LEU A 202 13.71 4.26 10.83
CA LEU A 202 14.08 3.00 11.46
C LEU A 202 13.48 1.81 10.69
N PRO A 203 14.26 0.75 10.44
CA PRO A 203 13.75 -0.52 9.93
C PRO A 203 12.66 -1.10 10.83
N ILE A 204 11.67 -1.76 10.23
CA ILE A 204 10.63 -2.48 10.95
C ILE A 204 10.91 -3.98 10.93
N ILE A 205 10.77 -4.60 12.10
CA ILE A 205 10.77 -6.04 12.30
C ILE A 205 9.32 -6.44 12.57
N ALA A 206 8.62 -6.89 11.54
CA ALA A 206 7.26 -7.43 11.68
C ALA A 206 7.36 -8.84 12.27
N THR A 207 6.85 -9.02 13.49
CA THR A 207 6.96 -10.29 14.22
C THR A 207 5.59 -10.87 14.49
N LEU A 208 5.37 -12.09 14.01
CA LEU A 208 4.22 -12.91 14.37
C LEU A 208 4.70 -14.02 15.31
N ARG A 209 4.39 -13.89 16.60
CA ARG A 209 4.89 -14.80 17.64
C ARG A 209 3.83 -15.80 18.08
N SER A 210 4.16 -17.08 18.02
CA SER A 210 3.27 -18.19 18.43
C SER A 210 2.96 -18.15 19.93
N ALA A 211 1.84 -18.75 20.32
CA ALA A 211 1.47 -18.90 21.72
C ALA A 211 2.49 -19.76 22.51
N SER A 212 3.06 -20.79 21.87
CA SER A 212 4.08 -21.65 22.49
C SER A 212 5.39 -20.91 22.78
N GLU A 213 5.69 -19.84 22.03
CA GLU A 213 6.85 -18.96 22.20
C GLU A 213 6.52 -17.65 22.96
N GLY A 214 5.39 -17.62 23.68
CA GLY A 214 5.00 -16.49 24.53
C GLY A 214 4.38 -15.30 23.78
N GLY A 215 3.89 -15.53 22.56
CA GLY A 215 3.02 -14.62 21.83
C GLY A 215 1.53 -14.93 22.02
N LYS A 216 0.72 -14.43 21.10
CA LYS A 216 -0.73 -14.66 21.05
C LYS A 216 -1.22 -15.29 19.75
N PHE A 217 -0.33 -15.56 18.80
CA PHE A 217 -0.71 -16.19 17.54
C PHE A 217 -1.00 -17.67 17.78
N ASP A 218 -2.18 -18.12 17.41
CA ASP A 218 -2.55 -19.53 17.45
C ASP A 218 -1.95 -20.24 16.23
N GLU A 219 -1.13 -21.26 16.45
CA GLU A 219 -0.38 -21.96 15.39
C GLU A 219 -1.29 -22.65 14.36
N SER A 220 -2.58 -22.80 14.65
CA SER A 220 -3.57 -23.37 13.73
C SER A 220 -4.19 -22.39 12.72
N ASP A 221 -3.84 -21.09 12.77
CA ASP A 221 -4.42 -20.10 11.85
C ASP A 221 -3.83 -20.24 10.43
N GLU A 222 -4.64 -20.73 9.48
CA GLU A 222 -4.32 -20.74 8.02
C GLU A 222 -3.88 -19.36 7.49
N ARG A 223 -4.25 -18.29 8.22
CA ARG A 223 -3.89 -16.89 8.00
C ARG A 223 -2.39 -16.57 8.13
N TYR A 224 -1.58 -17.50 8.64
CA TYR A 224 -0.12 -17.34 8.71
C TYR A 224 0.47 -16.97 7.35
N TRP A 225 0.05 -17.69 6.30
CA TRP A 225 0.55 -17.47 4.94
C TRP A 225 0.01 -16.19 4.33
N ASP A 226 -1.24 -15.84 4.62
CA ASP A 226 -1.82 -14.57 4.18
C ASP A 226 -1.03 -13.38 4.75
N LEU A 227 -0.48 -13.49 5.96
CA LEU A 227 0.31 -12.42 6.61
C LEU A 227 1.76 -12.33 6.12
N ILE A 228 2.32 -13.42 5.58
CA ILE A 228 3.74 -13.50 5.15
C ILE A 228 3.89 -13.33 3.64
N GLN A 229 2.85 -13.59 2.86
CA GLN A 229 2.85 -13.40 1.40
C GLN A 229 2.48 -11.96 0.95
N GLN A 230 2.06 -11.09 1.87
CA GLN A 230 1.77 -9.66 1.64
C GLN A 230 3.01 -8.80 1.86
#